data_AF-A0A0S8H0G4-F1
#
_entry.id   AF-A0A0S8H0G4-F1
#
_cell.length_a   1.000
_cell.length_b   1.000
_cell.length_c   1.000
_cell.angle_alpha   90.00
_cell.angle_beta   90.00
_cell.angle_gamma   90.00
#
_symmetry.space_group_name_H-M   'P 1'
#
loop_
_entity.id
_entity.type
_entity.pdbx_description
1 polymer ?
#
loop_
_entity_poly.entity_id
_entity_poly.type
_entity_poly.pdbx_seq_one_letter_code
_entity_poly.pdbx_strand_id
1 'polypeptide(L)' 'MTGELKNVPQVHPGIVAVSRDCFPIELSRRRRRAVVEACRAGDLEIAEIETIVENERDVVKAL' A
#
# COMPACT_ATOMS: atom_id res chain seq x y z
N MET A 1 30.06 6.39 0.87
CA MET A 1 30.02 6.73 -0.57
C MET A 1 29.10 5.74 -1.26
N THR A 2 27.80 6.02 -1.32
CA THR A 2 26.87 5.25 -2.16
C THR A 2 26.64 6.09 -3.40
N GLY A 3 27.32 5.73 -4.50
CA GLY A 3 27.11 6.36 -5.79
C GLY A 3 25.70 6.05 -6.26
N GLU A 4 24.93 7.08 -6.53
CA GLU A 4 23.56 6.97 -7.05
C GLU A 4 23.61 6.31 -8.45
N LEU A 5 23.02 5.12 -8.57
CA LEU A 5 22.94 4.37 -9.82
C LEU A 5 21.88 5.05 -10.72
N LYS A 6 22.33 5.94 -11.59
CA LYS A 6 21.47 6.80 -12.44
C LYS A 6 20.58 6.07 -13.45
N ASN A 7 20.83 4.79 -13.70
CA ASN A 7 20.10 3.98 -14.68
C ASN A 7 19.56 2.69 -14.06
N VAL A 8 19.16 2.76 -12.78
CA VAL A 8 18.46 1.69 -12.09
C VAL A 8 17.10 2.22 -11.65
N PRO A 9 16.00 1.49 -11.92
CA PRO A 9 14.68 1.93 -11.51
C PRO A 9 14.60 2.01 -9.98
N GLN A 10 14.14 3.16 -9.47
CA GLN A 10 13.79 3.30 -8.06
C GLN A 10 12.40 2.69 -7.85
N VAL A 11 12.34 1.58 -7.11
CA VAL A 11 11.10 0.84 -6.85
C VAL A 11 10.50 1.33 -5.55
N HIS A 12 9.26 1.83 -5.61
CA HIS A 12 8.50 2.28 -4.45
C HIS A 12 7.36 1.28 -4.22
N PRO A 13 7.47 0.36 -3.26
CA PRO A 13 6.42 -0.61 -3.00
C PRO A 13 5.18 0.11 -2.48
N GLY A 14 4.01 -0.25 -3.00
CA GLY A 14 2.71 0.24 -2.54
C GLY A 14 1.90 -0.89 -1.91
N ILE A 15 1.08 -0.54 -0.91
CA ILE A 15 0.11 -1.45 -0.31
C ILE A 15 -1.31 -0.89 -0.43
N VAL A 16 -2.23 -1.74 -0.89
CA VAL A 16 -3.66 -1.43 -1.04
C VAL A 16 -4.49 -2.49 -0.30
N ALA A 17 -5.64 -2.08 0.24
CA ALA A 17 -6.59 -3.01 0.84
C ALA A 17 -7.75 -3.30 -0.10
N VAL A 18 -8.21 -4.55 -0.09
CA VAL A 18 -9.38 -5.00 -0.85
C VAL A 18 -10.45 -5.42 0.15
N SER A 19 -11.71 -5.01 -0.10
CA SER A 19 -12.84 -5.33 0.78
C SER A 19 -14.05 -5.70 -0.07
N ARG A 20 -14.03 -6.91 -0.64
CA ARG A 20 -15.19 -7.47 -1.36
C ARG A 20 -15.89 -8.52 -0.49
N ASP A 21 -17.16 -8.77 -0.77
CA ASP A 21 -17.88 -9.96 -0.29
C ASP A 21 -18.15 -10.05 1.24
N CYS A 22 -18.77 -9.00 1.81
CA CYS A 22 -19.25 -8.93 3.21
C CYS A 22 -18.22 -8.64 4.31
N PHE A 23 -16.99 -8.25 3.96
CA PHE A 23 -16.00 -7.79 4.95
C PHE A 23 -16.21 -6.30 5.31
N PRO A 24 -16.21 -5.90 6.60
CA PRO A 24 -16.33 -4.51 6.99
C PRO A 24 -15.16 -3.67 6.45
N ILE A 25 -15.48 -2.60 5.71
CA ILE A 25 -14.48 -1.67 5.14
C ILE A 25 -13.52 -1.11 6.21
N GLU A 26 -14.03 -0.88 7.41
CA GLU A 26 -13.24 -0.37 8.54
C GLU A 26 -12.19 -1.38 9.03
N LEU A 27 -12.48 -2.68 8.95
CA LEU A 27 -11.53 -3.72 9.30
C LEU A 27 -10.37 -3.76 8.29
N SER A 28 -10.68 -3.62 7.00
CA SER A 28 -9.70 -3.51 5.93
C SER A 28 -8.80 -2.28 6.09
N ARG A 29 -9.38 -1.12 6.45
CA ARG A 29 -8.63 0.11 6.78
C ARG A 29 -7.66 -0.09 7.94
N ARG A 30 -8.14 -0.64 9.06
CA ARG A 30 -7.32 -0.88 10.26
C ARG A 30 -6.18 -1.86 10.01
N ARG A 31 -6.47 -2.95 9.29
CA ARG A 31 -5.46 -3.96 8.95
C ARG A 31 -4.37 -3.40 8.05
N ARG A 32 -4.73 -2.64 7.01
CA ARG A 32 -3.73 -1.98 6.14
C ARG A 32 -2.81 -1.08 6.94
N ARG A 33 -3.39 -0.22 7.78
CA ARG A 33 -2.63 0.70 8.64
C ARG A 33 -1.68 -0.05 9.57
N ALA A 34 -2.13 -1.12 10.22
CA ALA A 34 -1.28 -1.92 11.09
C ALA A 34 -0.09 -2.56 10.34
N VAL A 35 -0.29 -3.01 9.10
CA VAL A 35 0.79 -3.52 8.25
C VAL A 35 1.77 -2.41 7.87
N VAL A 36 1.27 -1.24 7.47
CA VAL A 36 2.11 -0.08 7.15
C VAL A 36 2.94 0.36 8.35
N GLU A 37 2.35 0.42 9.55
CA GLU A 37 3.06 0.74 10.79
C GLU A 37 4.15 -0.28 11.09
N ALA A 38 3.89 -1.58 10.92
CA ALA A 38 4.89 -2.64 11.08
C ALA A 38 6.03 -2.55 10.04
N CYS A 39 5.72 -2.25 8.77
CA CYS A 39 6.73 -2.04 7.73
C CYS A 39 7.63 -0.85 8.05
N ARG A 40 7.03 0.28 8.44
CA ARG A 40 7.78 1.49 8.82
C ARG A 40 8.65 1.27 10.06
N ALA A 41 8.19 0.48 11.03
CA ALA A 41 8.98 0.10 12.19
C ALA A 41 10.22 -0.76 11.84
N GLY A 42 10.20 -1.43 10.69
CA GLY A 42 11.34 -2.18 10.14
C GLY A 42 12.14 -1.42 9.09
N ASP A 43 12.06 -0.08 9.06
CA ASP A 43 12.72 0.79 8.08
C ASP A 43 12.38 0.45 6.60
N LEU A 44 11.23 -0.19 6.36
CA LEU A 44 10.74 -0.44 5.01
C LEU A 44 9.83 0.72 4.59
N GLU A 45 10.31 1.52 3.64
CA GLU A 45 9.51 2.57 3.02
C GLU A 45 8.46 1.95 2.10
N ILE A 46 7.19 2.13 2.46
CA ILE A 46 6.03 1.64 1.70
C ILE A 46 4.98 2.74 1.55
N ALA A 47 4.47 2.91 0.34
CA ALA A 47 3.39 3.82 0.04
C ALA A 47 2.04 3.21 0.47
N GLU A 48 1.32 3.89 1.35
CA GLU A 48 -0.03 3.48 1.74
C GLU A 48 -1.06 4.05 0.75
N ILE A 49 -1.73 3.17 0.00
CA ILE A 49 -2.80 3.56 -0.91
C ILE A 49 -4.10 3.62 -0.12
N GLU A 50 -4.65 4.82 0.04
CA GLU A 50 -5.81 5.05 0.89
C GLU A 50 -7.11 4.44 0.36
N THR A 51 -7.23 4.31 -0.95
CA THR A 51 -8.36 3.66 -1.62
C THR A 51 -8.49 2.22 -1.13
N ILE A 52 -9.68 1.83 -0.72
CA ILE A 52 -10.04 0.43 -0.47
C ILE A 52 -10.80 -0.05 -1.70
N VAL A 53 -10.33 -1.16 -2.29
CA VAL A 53 -10.89 -1.69 -3.53
C VAL A 53 -12.08 -2.59 -3.20
N GLU A 54 -13.29 -2.14 -3.49
CA GLU A 54 -14.52 -2.93 -3.33
C GLU A 54 -15.05 -3.45 -4.68
N ASN A 55 -14.61 -2.86 -5.78
CA ASN A 55 -14.98 -3.24 -7.14
C ASN A 55 -13.94 -2.71 -8.15
N GLU A 56 -14.14 -3.02 -9.42
CA GLU A 56 -13.23 -2.68 -10.52
C GLU A 56 -13.06 -1.17 -10.71
N ARG A 57 -14.07 -0.34 -10.35
CA ARG A 57 -13.96 1.13 -10.47
C ARG A 57 -12.99 1.71 -9.45
N ASP A 58 -12.82 1.05 -8.31
CA ASP A 58 -11.89 1.50 -7.27
C ASP A 58 -10.44 1.15 -7.61
N VAL A 59 -10.21 0.14 -8.45
CA VAL A 59 -8.86 -0.20 -8.94
C VAL A 59 -8.20 1.00 -9.62
N VAL A 60 -8.94 1.75 -10.43
CA VAL A 60 -8.43 2.93 -11.14
C VAL A 60 -8.01 4.04 -10.17
N LYS A 61 -8.61 4.12 -8.98
CA LYS A 61 -8.24 5.09 -7.94
C LYS A 61 -7.07 4.62 -7.07
N ALA A 62 -6.62 3.38 -7.25
CA ALA A 62 -5.54 2.76 -6.49
C ALA A 62 -4.25 2.59 -7.31
N LEU A 63 -4.29 2.85 -8.61
CA LEU A 63 -3.17 2.85 -9.55
C LEU A 63 -2.74 4.29 -9.86
#